data_AF-A0A942ZA87-F1
#
_entry.id   AF-A0A942ZA87-F1
#
_cell.length_a   1.000
_cell.length_b   1.000
_cell.length_c   1.000
_cell.angle_alpha   90.00
_cell.angle_beta   90.00
_cell.angle_gamma   90.00
#
_symmetry.space_group_name_H-M   'P 1'
#
loop_
_entity.id
_entity.type
_entity.pdbx_description
1 polymer ?
#
loop_
_entity_poly.entity_id
_entity_poly.type
_entity_poly.pdbx_seq_one_letter_code
_entity_poly.pdbx_strand_id
1 'polypeptide(L)'
;MTFCALNTRLLTLTMYKSNLEYSITSISNKRQQIAYQTMNLANVDWESDPRVKQLQAMDSYLELQQKNLETQQKAASAELESMQKIVENNVKKDMTLNLTA
;
A
#
# COMPACT_ATOMS: atom_id res chain seq x y z
N MET A 1 22.19 -16.35 15.33
CA MET A 1 20.71 -16.47 15.36
C MET A 1 19.99 -15.24 14.79
N THR A 2 20.62 -14.06 14.71
CA THR A 2 19.99 -12.79 14.33
C THR A 2 19.81 -12.55 12.83
N PHE A 3 20.72 -13.03 11.96
CA PHE A 3 20.64 -12.77 10.52
C PHE A 3 19.45 -13.44 9.83
N CYS A 4 19.17 -14.71 10.17
CA CYS A 4 18.00 -15.43 9.64
C CYS A 4 16.68 -14.74 10.04
N ALA A 5 16.53 -14.38 11.32
CA ALA A 5 15.35 -13.68 11.82
C ALA A 5 15.12 -12.31 11.12
N LEU A 6 16.20 -11.54 10.89
CA LEU A 6 16.13 -10.26 10.17
C LEU A 6 15.70 -10.45 8.71
N ASN A 7 16.25 -11.45 8.00
CA ASN A 7 15.86 -11.74 6.63
C ASN A 7 14.41 -12.23 6.53
N THR A 8 13.94 -13.06 7.47
CA THR A 8 12.53 -13.47 7.54
C THR A 8 11.61 -12.25 7.75
N ARG A 9 11.99 -11.32 8.63
CA ARG A 9 11.23 -10.09 8.86
C ARG A 9 11.19 -9.21 7.61
N LEU A 10 12.33 -9.03 6.93
CA LEU A 10 12.42 -8.26 5.69
C LEU A 10 11.53 -8.83 4.59
N LEU A 11 11.56 -10.16 4.40
CA LEU A 11 10.70 -10.86 3.44
C LEU A 11 9.21 -10.67 3.77
N THR A 12 8.85 -10.82 5.05
CA THR A 12 7.47 -10.67 5.52
C THR A 12 6.96 -9.25 5.28
N LEU A 13 7.76 -8.23 5.60
CA LEU A 13 7.41 -6.82 5.35
C LEU A 13 7.30 -6.50 3.86
N THR A 14 8.17 -7.08 3.04
CA THR A 14 8.13 -6.93 1.57
C THR A 14 6.84 -7.50 1.01
N MET A 15 6.46 -8.72 1.43
CA MET A 15 5.20 -9.34 1.04
C MET A 15 4.00 -8.51 1.51
N TYR A 16 4.02 -8.05 2.76
CA TYR A 16 2.94 -7.23 3.31
C TYR A 16 2.76 -5.92 2.52
N LYS A 17 3.84 -5.22 2.19
CA LYS A 17 3.82 -4.02 1.33
C LYS A 17 3.23 -4.33 -0.04
N SER A 18 3.66 -5.44 -0.67
CA SER A 18 3.14 -5.85 -1.98
C SER A 18 1.63 -6.13 -1.95
N ASN A 19 1.13 -6.76 -0.88
CA ASN A 19 -0.31 -6.98 -0.69
C ASN A 19 -1.10 -5.65 -0.54
N LEU A 20 -0.53 -4.66 0.15
CA LEU A 20 -1.13 -3.33 0.26
C LEU A 20 -1.18 -2.62 -1.10
N GLU A 21 -0.11 -2.69 -1.89
CA GLU A 21 -0.04 -2.12 -3.26
C GLU A 21 -1.07 -2.74 -4.19
N TYR A 22 -1.22 -4.07 -4.14
CA TYR A 22 -2.26 -4.77 -4.88
C TYR A 22 -3.65 -4.30 -4.46
N SER A 23 -3.90 -4.15 -3.15
CA SER A 23 -5.19 -3.71 -2.62
C SER A 23 -5.53 -2.28 -3.05
N ILE A 24 -4.55 -1.35 -3.00
CA ILE A 24 -4.68 0.03 -3.51
C ILE A 24 -5.04 0.03 -4.99
N THR A 25 -4.32 -0.76 -5.80
CA THR A 25 -4.58 -0.88 -7.24
C THR A 25 -5.98 -1.44 -7.53
N SER A 26 -6.41 -2.46 -6.78
CA SER A 26 -7.75 -3.03 -6.88
C SER A 26 -8.84 -1.99 -6.60
N ILE A 27 -8.66 -1.15 -5.58
CA ILE A 27 -9.58 -0.06 -5.27
C ILE A 27 -9.59 0.98 -6.39
N SER A 28 -8.42 1.36 -6.90
CA SER A 28 -8.32 2.29 -8.04
C SER A 28 -9.09 1.78 -9.26
N ASN A 29 -9.01 0.48 -9.56
CA ASN A 29 -9.77 -0.12 -10.65
C ASN A 29 -11.29 -0.06 -10.40
N LYS A 30 -11.75 -0.28 -9.15
CA LYS A 30 -13.16 -0.15 -8.79
C LYS A 30 -13.66 1.29 -8.93
N ARG A 31 -12.86 2.27 -8.49
CA ARG A 31 -13.17 3.70 -8.67
C ARG A 31 -13.26 4.08 -10.15
N GLN A 32 -12.35 3.55 -10.98
CA GLN A 32 -12.41 3.74 -12.43
C GLN A 32 -13.70 3.16 -13.04
N GLN A 33 -14.15 1.99 -12.58
CA GLN A 33 -15.43 1.40 -13.01
C GLN A 33 -16.62 2.27 -12.61
N ILE A 34 -16.63 2.80 -11.38
CA ILE A 34 -17.66 3.73 -10.91
C ILE A 34 -17.66 5.01 -11.74
N ALA A 35 -16.48 5.55 -12.09
CA ALA A 35 -16.36 6.70 -12.96
C ALA A 35 -16.99 6.41 -14.34
N TYR A 36 -16.70 5.26 -14.96
CA TYR A 36 -17.34 4.86 -16.21
C TYR A 36 -18.87 4.71 -16.09
N GLN A 37 -19.35 4.10 -15.00
CA GLN A 37 -20.79 3.98 -14.73
C GLN A 37 -21.44 5.35 -14.57
N THR A 38 -20.77 6.27 -13.89
CA THR A 38 -21.23 7.66 -13.70
C THR A 38 -21.28 8.41 -15.03
N MET A 39 -20.28 8.24 -15.91
CA MET A 39 -20.27 8.84 -17.25
C MET A 39 -21.43 8.35 -18.12
N ASN A 40 -21.80 7.07 -18.02
CA ASN A 40 -22.94 6.52 -18.74
C ASN A 40 -24.30 7.06 -18.27
N LEU A 41 -24.35 7.69 -17.07
CA LEU A 41 -25.52 8.36 -16.52
C LEU A 41 -25.52 9.87 -16.80
N ALA A 42 -24.65 10.38 -17.68
CA ALA A 42 -24.51 11.82 -17.95
C ALA A 42 -25.77 12.53 -18.49
N ASN A 43 -26.74 11.78 -19.03
CA ASN A 43 -28.00 12.33 -19.55
C ASN A 43 -29.12 12.39 -18.51
N VAL A 44 -28.85 12.04 -17.25
CA VAL A 44 -29.83 12.04 -16.17
C VAL A 44 -29.58 13.21 -15.22
N ASP A 45 -30.64 13.71 -14.58
CA ASP A 45 -30.54 14.81 -13.63
C ASP A 45 -29.64 14.41 -12.44
N TRP A 46 -28.43 14.96 -12.44
CA TRP A 46 -27.36 14.60 -11.54
C TRP A 46 -27.65 14.96 -10.07
N GLU A 47 -28.52 15.95 -9.82
CA GLU A 47 -28.89 16.38 -8.46
C GLU A 47 -29.98 15.50 -7.86
N SER A 48 -30.83 14.93 -8.72
CA SER A 48 -32.05 14.23 -8.32
C SER A 48 -31.92 12.72 -8.40
N ASP A 49 -31.04 12.19 -9.28
CA ASP A 49 -30.96 10.75 -9.54
C ASP A 49 -30.34 9.98 -8.35
N PRO A 50 -31.09 9.05 -7.73
CA PRO A 50 -30.58 8.23 -6.63
C PRO A 50 -29.34 7.40 -6.99
N ARG A 51 -29.18 7.01 -8.26
CA ARG A 51 -28.05 6.21 -8.77
C ARG A 51 -26.76 7.01 -8.77
N VAL A 52 -26.83 8.30 -9.14
CA VAL A 52 -25.65 9.20 -9.11
C VAL A 52 -25.19 9.40 -7.67
N LYS A 53 -26.14 9.67 -6.75
CA LYS A 53 -25.83 9.79 -5.30
C LYS A 53 -25.22 8.52 -4.73
N GLN A 54 -25.74 7.36 -5.12
CA GLN A 54 -25.19 6.07 -4.70
C GLN A 54 -23.75 5.87 -5.20
N LEU A 55 -23.50 6.14 -6.48
CA LEU A 55 -22.15 6.01 -7.07
C LEU A 55 -21.14 6.98 -6.44
N GLN A 56 -21.55 8.21 -6.15
CA GLN A 56 -20.73 9.19 -5.43
C GLN A 56 -20.38 8.72 -4.02
N ALA A 57 -21.37 8.22 -3.26
CA ALA A 57 -21.13 7.67 -1.93
C ALA A 57 -20.18 6.46 -1.95
N MET A 58 -20.32 5.59 -2.96
CA MET A 58 -19.42 4.46 -3.17
C MET A 58 -17.99 4.93 -3.50
N ASP A 59 -17.83 5.94 -4.36
CA ASP A 59 -16.50 6.49 -4.67
C ASP A 59 -15.83 7.11 -3.45
N SER A 60 -16.57 7.92 -2.67
CA SER A 60 -16.05 8.53 -1.43
C SER A 60 -15.64 7.47 -0.40
N TYR A 61 -16.40 6.39 -0.28
CA TYR A 61 -16.04 5.28 0.60
C TYR A 61 -14.75 4.58 0.14
N LEU A 62 -14.64 4.31 -1.16
CA LEU A 62 -13.44 3.69 -1.73
C LEU A 62 -12.21 4.60 -1.62
N GLU A 63 -12.37 5.91 -1.77
CA GLU A 63 -11.30 6.89 -1.57
C GLU A 63 -10.78 6.89 -0.12
N LEU A 64 -11.68 6.86 0.86
CA LEU A 64 -11.28 6.75 2.27
C LEU A 64 -10.51 5.46 2.54
N GLN A 65 -10.99 4.33 2.01
CA GLN A 65 -10.31 3.04 2.13
C GLN A 65 -8.92 3.06 1.46
N GLN A 66 -8.82 3.67 0.28
CA GLN A 66 -7.55 3.85 -0.42
C GLN A 66 -6.55 4.65 0.42
N LYS A 67 -6.97 5.79 0.97
CA LYS A 67 -6.13 6.65 1.81
C LYS A 67 -5.63 5.93 3.07
N ASN A 68 -6.47 5.10 3.68
CA ASN A 68 -6.09 4.29 4.84
C ASN A 68 -5.02 3.25 4.47
N LEU A 69 -5.16 2.59 3.32
CA LEU A 69 -4.17 1.63 2.83
C LEU A 69 -2.86 2.31 2.42
N GLU A 70 -2.91 3.48 1.79
CA GLU A 70 -1.72 4.28 1.47
C GLU A 70 -0.97 4.71 2.74
N THR A 71 -1.68 5.04 3.80
CA THR A 71 -1.07 5.34 5.11
C THR A 71 -0.35 4.12 5.67
N GLN A 72 -0.97 2.94 5.60
CA GLN A 72 -0.35 1.68 6.02
C GLN A 72 0.87 1.33 5.15
N GLN A 73 0.80 1.54 3.84
CA GLN A 73 1.90 1.29 2.90
C GLN A 73 3.10 2.20 3.20
N LYS A 74 2.86 3.47 3.53
CA LYS A 74 3.91 4.41 3.96
C LYS A 74 4.58 3.95 5.25
N ALA A 75 3.80 3.53 6.25
CA ALA A 75 4.34 2.99 7.50
C ALA A 75 5.18 1.72 7.26
N ALA A 76 4.67 0.78 6.46
CA ALA A 76 5.39 -0.45 6.10
C ALA A 76 6.68 -0.16 5.32
N SER A 77 6.67 0.84 4.44
CA SER A 77 7.87 1.26 3.69
C SER A 77 8.93 1.84 4.62
N ALA A 78 8.54 2.68 5.59
CA ALA A 78 9.46 3.22 6.58
C ALA A 78 10.07 2.12 7.47
N GLU A 79 9.27 1.12 7.87
CA GLU A 79 9.78 -0.04 8.61
C GLU A 79 10.77 -0.86 7.78
N LEU A 80 10.46 -1.08 6.50
CA LEU A 80 11.32 -1.83 5.58
C LEU A 80 12.67 -1.14 5.37
N GLU A 81 12.69 0.18 5.16
CA GLU A 81 13.92 0.97 5.05
C GLU A 81 14.76 0.92 6.35
N SER A 82 14.10 0.98 7.51
CA SER A 82 14.77 0.84 8.81
C SER A 82 15.45 -0.54 8.95
N MET A 83 14.73 -1.61 8.60
CA MET A 83 15.26 -2.97 8.65
C MET A 83 16.43 -3.19 7.67
N GLN A 84 16.35 -2.63 6.46
CA GLN A 84 17.44 -2.67 5.49
C GLN A 84 18.72 -2.04 6.05
N LYS A 85 18.61 -0.86 6.67
CA LYS A 85 19.76 -0.19 7.32
C LYS A 85 20.38 -1.03 8.44
N ILE A 86 19.56 -1.71 9.25
CA ILE A 86 20.06 -2.60 10.31
C ILE A 86 20.85 -3.77 9.71
N VAL A 87 20.33 -4.39 8.64
CA VAL A 87 21.02 -5.47 7.94
C VAL A 87 22.36 -4.98 7.37
N GLU A 88 22.37 -3.84 6.69
CA GLU A 88 23.60 -3.25 6.14
C GLU A 88 24.64 -2.95 7.23
N ASN A 89 24.22 -2.39 8.37
CA ASN A 89 25.12 -2.10 9.48
C ASN A 89 25.70 -3.36 10.10
N ASN A 90 24.90 -4.43 10.24
CA ASN A 90 25.39 -5.72 10.73
C ASN A 90 26.41 -6.34 9.76
N VAL A 91 26.14 -6.30 8.45
CA VAL A 91 27.08 -6.78 7.43
C VAL A 91 28.40 -6.00 7.48
N LYS A 92 28.35 -4.66 7.57
CA LYS A 92 29.55 -3.83 7.69
C LYS A 92 30.36 -4.18 8.94
N LYS A 93 29.69 -4.34 10.09
CA LYS A 93 30.33 -4.70 11.36
C LYS A 93 31.03 -6.05 11.27
N ASP A 94 30.35 -7.07 10.74
CA ASP A 94 30.92 -8.41 10.57
C ASP A 94 32.14 -8.38 9.64
N MET A 95 32.09 -7.61 8.55
CA MET A 95 33.23 -7.43 7.64
C MET A 95 34.44 -6.77 8.32
N THR A 96 34.21 -5.73 9.14
CA THR A 96 35.30 -5.06 9.87
C THR A 96 35.93 -5.94 10.96
N LEU A 97 35.13 -6.79 11.62
CA LEU A 97 35.63 -7.78 12.59
C LEU A 97 36.54 -8.81 11.92
N ASN A 98 36.16 -9.31 10.74
CA ASN A 98 36.97 -10.29 10.01
C ASN A 98 38.29 -9.74 9.43
N LEU A 99 38.39 -8.42 9.24
CA LEU A 99 39.62 -7.77 8.76
C LEU A 99 40.59 -7.39 9.88
N THR A 100 40.15 -7.46 11.13
CA THR A 100 40.93 -7.07 12.33
C THR A 100 41.28 -8.25 13.23
N ALA A 101 40.85 -9.47 12.87
CA ALA A 101 41.22 -10.75 13.48
C ALA A 101 42.31 -11.44 12.65
#